data_AF-A0A1Y1N9W6-F1
#
_entry.id   AF-A0A1Y1N9W6-F1
#
_cell.length_a   1.000
_cell.length_b   1.000
_cell.length_c   1.000
_cell.angle_alpha   90.00
_cell.angle_beta   90.00
_cell.angle_gamma   90.00
#
_symmetry.space_group_name_H-M   'P 1'
#
loop_
_entity.id
_entity.type
_entity.pdbx_description
1 polymer ?
#
loop_
_entity_poly.entity_id
_entity_poly.type
_entity_poly.pdbx_seq_one_letter_code
_entity_poly.pdbx_strand_id
1 'polypeptide(L)'
;ETRHIYIRASIFVPISRPGIRMQWAYFEESCGRIDVAADIHAAILMKLPDCVEVVVSWAHLQRRQNGLEAAVQVYRDQIDAPTVDLYTKAALVAEWAQLLWKVKGSAEDARAVFLKNSQWYGDSLVFWEKWFAFELDQSATGDEEKETAAERIKNVFDEFRTKSKLSGSVKQELARVYMNYLVQRGGKDAMTIFLEVDREMFGPASISKSTVASKD
;
A
#
# COMPACT_ATOMS: atom_id res chain seq x y z
N GLU A 1 9.71 37.26 1.93
CA GLU A 1 10.51 36.78 3.08
C GLU A 1 10.43 35.26 3.28
N THR A 2 9.23 34.68 3.43
CA THR A 2 8.98 33.24 3.68
C THR A 2 9.73 32.28 2.74
N ARG A 3 9.72 32.55 1.43
CA ARG A 3 10.47 31.78 0.42
C ARG A 3 11.97 31.65 0.73
N HIS A 4 12.61 32.75 1.12
CA HIS A 4 14.04 32.75 1.46
C HIS A 4 14.33 31.96 2.74
N ILE A 5 13.36 31.85 3.64
CA ILE A 5 13.47 31.00 4.83
C ILE A 5 13.46 29.53 4.42
N TYR A 6 12.51 29.11 3.57
CA TYR A 6 12.46 27.74 3.05
C TYR A 6 13.73 27.35 2.28
N ILE A 7 14.20 28.22 1.38
CA ILE A 7 15.44 27.97 0.63
C ILE A 7 16.62 27.78 1.59
N ARG A 8 16.81 28.69 2.56
CA ARG A 8 17.90 28.55 3.55
C ARG A 8 17.76 27.28 4.37
N ALA A 9 16.57 26.98 4.88
CA ALA A 9 16.33 25.77 5.67
C ALA A 9 16.61 24.50 4.85
N SER A 10 16.28 24.48 3.55
CA SER A 10 16.57 23.36 2.65
C SER A 10 18.07 23.12 2.41
N ILE A 11 18.92 24.12 2.66
CA ILE A 11 20.38 23.98 2.56
C ILE A 11 20.95 23.39 3.85
N PHE A 12 20.43 23.81 5.01
CA PHE A 12 20.94 23.37 6.32
C PHE A 12 20.40 22.00 6.78
N VAL A 13 19.21 21.60 6.31
CA VAL A 13 18.63 20.30 6.66
C VAL A 13 19.17 19.20 5.74
N PRO A 14 19.67 18.07 6.27
CA PRO A 14 20.16 16.96 5.47
C PRO A 14 19.16 16.48 4.39
N ILE A 15 19.67 15.97 3.28
CA ILE A 15 18.82 15.50 2.19
C ILE A 15 17.91 14.34 2.61
N SER A 16 18.38 13.47 3.51
CA SER A 16 17.63 12.36 4.10
C SER A 16 16.38 12.77 4.89
N ARG A 17 16.18 14.07 5.12
CA ARG A 17 14.99 14.62 5.78
C ARG A 17 14.24 15.52 4.78
N PRO A 18 13.37 14.97 3.92
CA PRO A 18 12.73 15.71 2.84
C PRO A 18 11.65 16.69 3.33
N GLY A 19 11.14 16.54 4.56
CA GLY A 19 9.98 17.28 5.06
C GLY A 19 10.03 18.80 4.88
N ILE A 20 11.17 19.46 5.11
CA ILE A 20 11.28 20.92 4.89
C ILE A 20 11.17 21.32 3.42
N ARG A 21 11.67 20.46 2.51
CA ARG A 21 11.59 20.66 1.06
C ARG A 21 10.16 20.38 0.57
N MET A 22 9.48 19.41 1.16
CA MET A 22 8.05 19.17 0.88
C MET A 22 7.18 20.35 1.33
N GLN A 23 7.41 20.88 2.53
CA GLN A 23 6.72 22.10 2.99
C GLN A 23 7.00 23.30 2.08
N TRP A 24 8.24 23.41 1.59
CA TRP A 24 8.57 24.42 0.59
C TRP A 24 7.77 24.21 -0.70
N ALA A 25 7.65 22.98 -1.20
CA ALA A 25 6.83 22.70 -2.38
C ALA A 25 5.35 23.08 -2.17
N TYR A 26 4.77 22.84 -0.99
CA TYR A 26 3.41 23.29 -0.66
C TYR A 26 3.28 24.81 -0.67
N PHE A 27 4.28 25.51 -0.12
CA PHE A 27 4.34 26.97 -0.19
C PHE A 27 4.39 27.46 -1.64
N GLU A 28 5.19 26.82 -2.50
CA GLU A 28 5.27 27.18 -3.92
C GLU A 28 3.95 26.95 -4.66
N GLU A 29 3.31 25.81 -4.43
CA GLU A 29 1.98 25.51 -4.99
C GLU A 29 0.95 26.55 -4.55
N SER A 30 0.92 26.92 -3.26
CA SER A 30 0.00 27.95 -2.74
C SER A 30 0.24 29.34 -3.31
N CYS A 31 1.46 29.61 -3.79
CA CYS A 31 1.80 30.84 -4.52
C CYS A 31 1.49 30.75 -6.02
N GLY A 32 0.90 29.66 -6.50
CA GLY A 32 0.63 29.40 -7.92
C GLY A 32 1.84 28.96 -8.74
N ARG A 33 2.99 28.70 -8.11
CA ARG A 33 4.23 28.25 -8.78
C ARG A 33 4.30 26.72 -8.79
N ILE A 34 3.36 26.12 -9.52
CA ILE A 34 3.15 24.66 -9.57
C ILE A 34 4.35 23.94 -10.19
N ASP A 35 4.97 24.55 -11.21
CA ASP A 35 6.20 24.09 -11.85
C ASP A 35 7.34 23.95 -10.83
N VAL A 36 7.56 24.98 -10.02
CA VAL A 36 8.59 24.98 -8.97
C VAL A 36 8.28 23.93 -7.91
N ALA A 37 7.02 23.77 -7.52
CA ALA A 37 6.61 22.74 -6.58
C ALA A 37 6.91 21.33 -7.11
N ALA A 38 6.68 21.07 -8.40
CA ALA A 38 7.01 19.80 -9.04
C ALA A 38 8.53 19.58 -9.12
N ASP A 39 9.30 20.61 -9.50
CA ASP A 39 10.76 20.55 -9.57
C ASP A 39 11.39 20.24 -8.21
N ILE A 40 10.82 20.75 -7.11
CA ILE A 40 11.28 20.44 -5.76
C ILE A 40 11.07 18.94 -5.46
N HIS A 41 9.92 18.36 -5.80
CA HIS A 41 9.68 16.93 -5.61
C HIS A 41 10.67 16.09 -6.44
N ALA A 42 10.84 16.44 -7.72
CA ALA A 42 11.78 15.77 -8.61
C ALA A 42 13.22 15.83 -8.09
N ALA A 43 13.66 17.01 -7.61
CA ALA A 43 15.00 17.19 -7.05
C ALA A 43 15.25 16.36 -5.78
N ILE A 44 14.22 16.16 -4.95
CA ILE A 44 14.32 15.25 -3.80
C ILE A 44 14.48 13.81 -4.28
N LEU A 45 13.65 13.35 -5.22
CA LEU A 45 13.68 11.97 -5.72
C LEU A 45 14.96 11.64 -6.51
N MET A 46 15.60 12.63 -7.14
CA MET A 46 16.94 12.44 -7.71
C MET A 46 18.00 12.02 -6.68
N LYS A 47 17.78 12.32 -5.39
CA LYS A 47 18.67 11.96 -4.28
C LYS A 47 18.12 10.84 -3.40
N LEU A 48 16.81 10.71 -3.33
CA LEU A 48 16.08 9.73 -2.53
C LEU A 48 15.01 9.05 -3.40
N PRO A 49 15.39 8.21 -4.36
CA PRO A 49 14.44 7.58 -5.30
C PRO A 49 13.39 6.73 -4.56
N ASP A 50 13.76 6.14 -3.42
CA ASP A 50 12.91 5.23 -2.64
C ASP A 50 11.98 5.96 -1.63
N CYS A 51 11.86 7.29 -1.73
CA CYS A 51 11.08 8.06 -0.76
C CYS A 51 9.58 8.07 -1.09
N VAL A 52 8.85 7.07 -0.58
CA VAL A 52 7.39 6.93 -0.75
C VAL A 52 6.62 8.20 -0.41
N GLU A 53 6.95 8.87 0.71
CA GLU A 53 6.28 10.10 1.15
C GLU A 53 6.32 11.22 0.09
N VAL A 54 7.47 11.36 -0.58
CA VAL A 54 7.68 12.39 -1.62
C VAL A 54 6.92 12.02 -2.88
N VAL A 55 6.93 10.74 -3.30
CA VAL A 55 6.15 10.28 -4.46
C VAL A 55 4.65 10.50 -4.24
N VAL A 56 4.13 10.11 -3.07
CA VAL A 56 2.71 10.30 -2.71
C VAL A 56 2.35 11.79 -2.71
N SER A 57 3.20 12.63 -2.12
CA SER A 57 3.01 14.08 -2.14
C SER A 57 2.99 14.66 -3.56
N TRP A 58 3.89 14.20 -4.43
CA TRP A 58 3.94 14.65 -5.82
C TRP A 58 2.71 14.18 -6.62
N ALA A 59 2.28 12.93 -6.43
CA ALA A 59 1.05 12.43 -7.04
C ALA A 59 -0.17 13.26 -6.61
N HIS A 60 -0.25 13.64 -5.33
CA HIS A 60 -1.33 14.51 -4.85
C HIS A 60 -1.23 15.96 -5.35
N LEU A 61 -0.03 16.51 -5.57
CA LEU A 61 0.16 17.77 -6.30
C LEU A 61 -0.44 17.65 -7.71
N GLN A 62 -0.03 16.63 -8.47
CA GLN A 62 -0.56 16.40 -9.82
C GLN A 62 -2.08 16.19 -9.83
N ARG A 63 -2.63 15.49 -8.83
CA ARG A 63 -4.07 15.33 -8.66
C ARG A 63 -4.80 16.67 -8.55
N ARG A 64 -4.30 17.58 -7.72
CA ARG A 64 -4.94 18.89 -7.47
C ARG A 64 -4.87 19.79 -8.69
N GLN A 65 -3.78 19.72 -9.45
CA GLN A 65 -3.50 20.65 -10.55
C GLN A 65 -3.96 20.14 -11.91
N ASN A 66 -3.81 18.83 -12.15
CA ASN A 66 -3.96 18.19 -13.46
C ASN A 66 -4.93 16.99 -13.45
N GLY A 67 -5.54 16.66 -12.31
CA GLY A 67 -6.54 15.60 -12.18
C GLY A 67 -5.98 14.21 -11.90
N LEU A 68 -6.89 13.24 -11.80
CA LEU A 68 -6.60 11.89 -11.31
C LEU A 68 -5.56 11.15 -12.17
N GLU A 69 -5.69 11.19 -13.50
CA GLU A 69 -4.78 10.47 -14.39
C GLU A 69 -3.33 10.96 -14.29
N ALA A 70 -3.13 12.28 -14.07
CA ALA A 70 -1.79 12.82 -13.85
C ALA A 70 -1.16 12.28 -12.55
N ALA A 71 -1.95 12.09 -11.50
CA ALA A 71 -1.48 11.46 -10.27
C ALA A 71 -1.16 9.96 -10.46
N VAL A 72 -1.98 9.25 -11.22
CA VAL A 72 -1.73 7.84 -11.59
C VAL A 72 -0.44 7.73 -12.40
N GLN A 73 -0.18 8.66 -13.31
CA GLN A 73 1.05 8.67 -14.10
C GLN A 73 2.29 8.81 -13.22
N VAL A 74 2.27 9.68 -12.19
CA VAL A 74 3.39 9.78 -11.24
C VAL A 74 3.68 8.43 -10.59
N TYR A 75 2.66 7.71 -10.11
CA TYR A 75 2.89 6.38 -9.54
C TYR A 75 3.47 5.40 -10.55
N ARG A 76 2.93 5.36 -11.79
CA ARG A 76 3.44 4.48 -12.85
C ARG A 76 4.90 4.77 -13.18
N ASP A 77 5.25 6.04 -13.37
CA ASP A 77 6.63 6.44 -13.71
C ASP A 77 7.62 6.01 -12.62
N GLN A 78 7.25 6.15 -11.34
CA GLN A 78 8.11 5.71 -10.23
C GLN A 78 8.13 4.19 -10.06
N ILE A 79 7.02 3.49 -10.34
CA ILE A 79 6.98 2.03 -10.32
C ILE A 79 7.83 1.43 -11.45
N ASP A 80 7.84 2.06 -12.63
CA ASP A 80 8.60 1.60 -13.79
C ASP A 80 10.08 2.02 -13.72
N ALA A 81 10.42 3.01 -12.89
CA ALA A 81 11.79 3.48 -12.73
C ALA A 81 12.73 2.37 -12.24
N PRO A 82 13.91 2.19 -12.87
CA PRO A 82 14.88 1.16 -12.47
C PRO A 82 15.63 1.53 -11.18
N THR A 83 15.58 2.80 -10.78
CA THR A 83 16.26 3.33 -9.59
C THR A 83 15.45 3.13 -8.30
N VAL A 84 14.19 2.72 -8.41
CA VAL A 84 13.29 2.52 -7.27
C VAL A 84 13.30 1.04 -6.89
N ASP A 85 13.48 0.75 -5.60
CA ASP A 85 13.55 -0.61 -5.09
C ASP A 85 12.18 -1.33 -5.08
N LEU A 86 12.19 -2.66 -5.02
CA LEU A 86 10.97 -3.48 -5.11
C LEU A 86 9.96 -3.22 -3.97
N TYR A 87 10.44 -2.97 -2.74
CA TYR A 87 9.58 -2.69 -1.60
C TYR A 87 8.92 -1.33 -1.73
N THR A 88 9.65 -0.33 -2.22
CA THR A 88 9.09 0.98 -2.54
C THR A 88 8.03 0.85 -3.64
N LYS A 89 8.31 0.12 -4.73
CA LYS A 89 7.31 -0.14 -5.79
C LYS A 89 6.04 -0.78 -5.24
N ALA A 90 6.17 -1.76 -4.35
CA ALA A 90 5.04 -2.41 -3.70
C ALA A 90 4.19 -1.43 -2.87
N ALA A 91 4.83 -0.54 -2.12
CA ALA A 91 4.15 0.51 -1.37
C ALA A 91 3.43 1.50 -2.31
N LEU A 92 4.08 1.91 -3.40
CA LEU A 92 3.50 2.82 -4.40
C LEU A 92 2.29 2.23 -5.12
N VAL A 93 2.32 0.93 -5.45
CA VAL A 93 1.14 0.23 -6.01
C VAL A 93 -0.02 0.26 -5.03
N ALA A 94 0.25 0.05 -3.74
CA ALA A 94 -0.79 0.12 -2.73
C ALA A 94 -1.34 1.55 -2.55
N GLU A 95 -0.49 2.58 -2.60
CA GLU A 95 -0.94 3.98 -2.61
C GLU A 95 -1.77 4.33 -3.85
N TRP A 96 -1.40 3.80 -5.01
CA TRP A 96 -2.18 3.96 -6.23
C TRP A 96 -3.57 3.32 -6.09
N ALA A 97 -3.66 2.11 -5.54
CA ALA A 97 -4.96 1.49 -5.25
C ALA A 97 -5.79 2.33 -4.27
N GLN A 98 -5.17 2.89 -3.22
CA GLN A 98 -5.85 3.80 -2.28
C GLN A 98 -6.34 5.08 -2.97
N LEU A 99 -5.58 5.64 -3.91
CA LEU A 99 -6.00 6.78 -4.72
C LEU A 99 -7.27 6.45 -5.51
N LEU A 100 -7.31 5.30 -6.19
CA LEU A 100 -8.49 4.88 -6.95
C LEU A 100 -9.70 4.66 -6.05
N TRP A 101 -9.50 4.05 -4.88
CA TRP A 101 -10.61 3.84 -3.96
C TRP A 101 -11.11 5.15 -3.34
N LYS A 102 -10.25 5.91 -2.67
CA LYS A 102 -10.66 7.08 -1.86
C LYS A 102 -10.95 8.32 -2.69
N VAL A 103 -10.31 8.49 -3.84
CA VAL A 103 -10.48 9.69 -4.70
C VAL A 103 -11.40 9.41 -5.87
N LYS A 104 -11.21 8.31 -6.61
CA LYS A 104 -12.11 7.96 -7.73
C LYS A 104 -13.43 7.38 -7.21
N GLY A 105 -13.45 6.81 -6.01
CA GLY A 105 -14.62 6.13 -5.46
C GLY A 105 -14.82 4.71 -6.01
N SER A 106 -13.80 4.13 -6.66
CA SER A 106 -13.90 2.84 -7.34
C SER A 106 -13.13 1.78 -6.57
N ALA A 107 -13.88 0.95 -5.83
CA ALA A 107 -13.32 -0.16 -5.08
C ALA A 107 -12.87 -1.29 -6.02
N GLU A 108 -13.59 -1.48 -7.14
CA GLU A 108 -13.30 -2.45 -8.18
C GLU A 108 -11.95 -2.18 -8.83
N ASP A 109 -11.67 -0.92 -9.20
CA ASP A 109 -10.38 -0.56 -9.80
C ASP A 109 -9.22 -0.75 -8.82
N ALA A 110 -9.43 -0.38 -7.55
CA ALA A 110 -8.44 -0.60 -6.50
C ALA A 110 -8.13 -2.10 -6.31
N ARG A 111 -9.17 -2.94 -6.28
CA ARG A 111 -9.06 -4.41 -6.24
C ARG A 111 -8.29 -4.96 -7.43
N ALA A 112 -8.61 -4.48 -8.64
CA ALA A 112 -7.93 -4.90 -9.87
C ALA A 112 -6.43 -4.58 -9.83
N VAL A 113 -6.04 -3.42 -9.27
CA VAL A 113 -4.63 -3.06 -9.06
C VAL A 113 -3.95 -4.03 -8.11
N PHE A 114 -4.55 -4.36 -6.96
CA PHE A 114 -3.97 -5.34 -6.04
C PHE A 114 -3.83 -6.73 -6.68
N LEU A 115 -4.90 -7.25 -7.29
CA LEU A 115 -4.89 -8.58 -7.91
C LEU A 115 -3.80 -8.71 -8.98
N LYS A 116 -3.71 -7.74 -9.90
CA LYS A 116 -2.72 -7.73 -10.99
C LYS A 116 -1.27 -7.73 -10.48
N ASN A 117 -1.03 -7.11 -9.33
CA ASN A 117 0.31 -6.89 -8.79
C ASN A 117 0.72 -7.90 -7.70
N SER A 118 -0.24 -8.70 -7.20
CA SER A 118 -0.03 -9.69 -6.12
C SER A 118 1.13 -10.67 -6.36
N GLN A 119 1.35 -11.09 -7.61
CA GLN A 119 2.45 -12.00 -7.96
C GLN A 119 3.82 -11.35 -7.85
N TRP A 120 3.92 -10.05 -8.16
CA TRP A 120 5.19 -9.32 -8.21
C TRP A 120 5.65 -8.85 -6.83
N TYR A 121 4.70 -8.55 -5.95
CA TYR A 121 4.98 -7.99 -4.62
C TYR A 121 4.59 -8.92 -3.47
N GLY A 122 4.57 -10.23 -3.72
CA GLY A 122 4.28 -11.25 -2.70
C GLY A 122 5.18 -11.16 -1.45
N ASP A 123 6.37 -10.57 -1.59
CA ASP A 123 7.39 -10.46 -0.54
C ASP A 123 7.30 -9.13 0.23
N SER A 124 6.32 -8.29 -0.08
CA SER A 124 6.10 -7.02 0.61
C SER A 124 4.96 -7.14 1.62
N LEU A 125 5.29 -7.12 2.91
CA LEU A 125 4.28 -7.09 3.97
C LEU A 125 3.36 -5.87 3.84
N VAL A 126 3.94 -4.70 3.53
CA VAL A 126 3.19 -3.44 3.37
C VAL A 126 2.11 -3.57 2.29
N PHE A 127 2.41 -4.23 1.17
CA PHE A 127 1.43 -4.46 0.11
C PHE A 127 0.23 -5.27 0.63
N TRP A 128 0.50 -6.37 1.32
CA TRP A 128 -0.55 -7.25 1.87
C TRP A 128 -1.35 -6.58 2.97
N GLU A 129 -0.69 -5.88 3.90
CA GLU A 129 -1.37 -5.13 4.96
C GLU A 129 -2.31 -4.07 4.38
N LYS A 130 -1.87 -3.32 3.37
CA LYS A 130 -2.71 -2.32 2.73
C LYS A 130 -3.88 -2.91 1.94
N TRP A 131 -3.69 -4.04 1.26
CA TRP A 131 -4.79 -4.73 0.59
C TRP A 131 -5.80 -5.29 1.61
N PHE A 132 -5.31 -5.90 2.69
CA PHE A 132 -6.17 -6.44 3.73
C PHE A 132 -6.97 -5.33 4.44
N ALA A 133 -6.31 -4.24 4.81
CA ALA A 133 -6.95 -3.06 5.40
C ALA A 133 -8.00 -2.46 4.46
N PHE A 134 -7.72 -2.40 3.15
CA PHE A 134 -8.67 -1.96 2.14
C PHE A 134 -9.98 -2.77 2.18
N GLU A 135 -9.91 -4.11 2.16
CA GLU A 135 -11.13 -4.93 2.20
C GLU A 135 -11.86 -4.85 3.55
N LEU A 136 -11.11 -4.78 4.66
CA LEU A 136 -11.69 -4.62 5.99
C LEU A 136 -12.47 -3.31 6.12
N ASP A 137 -11.92 -2.21 5.64
CA ASP A 137 -12.59 -0.91 5.67
C ASP A 137 -13.81 -0.87 4.74
N GLN A 138 -13.76 -1.55 3.60
CA GLN A 138 -14.92 -1.72 2.73
C GLN A 138 -16.05 -2.46 3.44
N SER A 139 -15.74 -3.53 4.17
CA SER A 139 -16.73 -4.24 4.99
C SER A 139 -17.34 -3.39 6.12
N ALA A 140 -16.66 -2.33 6.55
CA ALA A 140 -17.10 -1.45 7.64
C ALA A 140 -17.98 -0.28 7.17
N THR A 141 -17.89 0.11 5.89
CA THR A 141 -18.38 1.42 5.40
C THR A 141 -19.78 1.39 4.77
N GLY A 142 -20.41 0.23 4.55
CA GLY A 142 -21.84 0.20 4.24
C GLY A 142 -22.35 -1.07 3.55
N ASP A 143 -23.66 -1.30 3.74
CA ASP A 143 -24.73 -1.96 2.95
C ASP A 143 -24.47 -3.15 2.00
N GLU A 144 -23.23 -3.58 1.80
CA GLU A 144 -22.93 -4.80 1.06
C GLU A 144 -23.38 -6.03 1.86
N GLU A 145 -23.92 -7.03 1.15
CA GLU A 145 -24.23 -8.32 1.76
C GLU A 145 -22.99 -8.84 2.47
N LYS A 146 -23.11 -9.07 3.78
CA LYS A 146 -22.01 -9.51 4.66
C LYS A 146 -21.26 -10.71 4.09
N GLU A 147 -21.95 -11.54 3.32
CA GLU A 147 -21.41 -12.70 2.63
C GLU A 147 -20.38 -12.31 1.56
N THR A 148 -20.68 -11.35 0.69
CA THR A 148 -19.75 -10.85 -0.33
C THR A 148 -18.50 -10.21 0.27
N ALA A 149 -18.63 -9.49 1.40
CA ALA A 149 -17.50 -8.88 2.09
C ALA A 149 -16.59 -9.94 2.73
N ALA A 150 -17.19 -10.98 3.33
CA ALA A 150 -16.45 -12.11 3.88
C ALA A 150 -15.70 -12.89 2.80
N GLU A 151 -16.30 -13.10 1.63
CA GLU A 151 -15.64 -13.75 0.48
C GLU A 151 -14.43 -12.95 -0.02
N ARG A 152 -14.53 -11.61 -0.10
CA ARG A 152 -13.41 -10.75 -0.51
C ARG A 152 -12.25 -10.81 0.47
N ILE A 153 -12.53 -10.70 1.77
CA ILE A 153 -11.48 -10.76 2.81
C ILE A 153 -10.82 -12.14 2.82
N LYS A 154 -11.62 -13.21 2.68
CA LYS A 154 -11.11 -14.57 2.53
C LYS A 154 -10.22 -14.69 1.30
N ASN A 155 -10.62 -14.13 0.16
CA ASN A 155 -9.84 -14.16 -1.07
C ASN A 155 -8.46 -13.51 -0.85
N VAL A 156 -8.39 -12.33 -0.23
CA VAL A 156 -7.09 -11.69 0.08
C VAL A 156 -6.23 -12.58 0.99
N PHE A 157 -6.83 -13.24 1.98
CA PHE A 157 -6.10 -14.15 2.85
C PHE A 157 -5.57 -15.40 2.10
N ASP A 158 -6.38 -15.97 1.21
CA ASP A 158 -5.98 -17.11 0.38
C ASP A 158 -4.88 -16.73 -0.62
N GLU A 159 -5.00 -15.56 -1.25
CA GLU A 159 -3.99 -14.98 -2.14
C GLU A 159 -2.67 -14.71 -1.39
N PHE A 160 -2.75 -14.12 -0.20
CA PHE A 160 -1.60 -13.93 0.68
C PHE A 160 -0.91 -15.25 1.00
N ARG A 161 -1.68 -16.24 1.44
CA ARG A 161 -1.14 -17.54 1.86
C ARG A 161 -0.42 -18.24 0.72
N THR A 162 -0.96 -18.16 -0.50
CA THR A 162 -0.46 -18.86 -1.68
C THR A 162 0.65 -18.12 -2.42
N LYS A 163 0.56 -16.81 -2.57
CA LYS A 163 1.50 -16.01 -3.36
C LYS A 163 2.61 -15.35 -2.55
N SER A 164 2.43 -15.16 -1.24
CA SER A 164 3.46 -14.52 -0.41
C SER A 164 4.65 -15.45 -0.15
N LYS A 165 5.88 -14.94 -0.26
CA LYS A 165 7.10 -15.64 0.18
C LYS A 165 7.69 -15.05 1.47
N LEU A 166 6.88 -14.33 2.24
CA LEU A 166 7.23 -13.85 3.58
C LEU A 166 7.51 -15.02 4.53
N SER A 167 8.30 -14.75 5.57
CA SER A 167 8.61 -15.75 6.60
C SER A 167 7.34 -16.18 7.36
N GLY A 168 7.39 -17.39 7.96
CA GLY A 168 6.26 -17.92 8.73
C GLY A 168 5.81 -16.98 9.86
N SER A 169 6.74 -16.33 10.56
CA SER A 169 6.43 -15.38 11.64
C SER A 169 5.64 -14.17 11.14
N VAL A 170 6.01 -13.62 9.98
CA VAL A 170 5.29 -12.49 9.37
C VAL A 170 3.92 -12.94 8.86
N LYS A 171 3.84 -14.14 8.27
CA LYS A 171 2.55 -14.71 7.86
C LYS A 171 1.58 -14.92 9.03
N GLN A 172 2.11 -15.27 10.20
CA GLN A 172 1.33 -15.38 11.43
C GLN A 172 0.73 -14.04 11.87
N GLU A 173 1.43 -12.92 11.68
CA GLU A 173 0.92 -11.60 12.05
C GLU A 173 -0.34 -11.25 11.26
N LEU A 174 -0.32 -11.37 9.93
CA LEU A 174 -1.50 -11.12 9.10
C LEU A 174 -2.61 -12.16 9.35
N ALA A 175 -2.25 -13.43 9.62
CA ALA A 175 -3.22 -14.45 10.01
C ALA A 175 -3.97 -14.10 11.29
N ARG A 176 -3.31 -13.49 12.29
CA ARG A 176 -4.00 -12.99 13.50
C ARG A 176 -5.03 -11.92 13.16
N VAL A 177 -4.72 -11.02 12.22
CA VAL A 177 -5.67 -9.99 11.78
C VAL A 177 -6.91 -10.64 11.14
N TYR A 178 -6.72 -11.62 10.27
CA TYR A 178 -7.83 -12.36 9.67
C TYR A 178 -8.64 -13.16 10.71
N MET A 179 -7.98 -13.84 11.63
CA MET A 179 -8.63 -14.57 12.72
C MET A 179 -9.46 -13.65 13.63
N ASN A 180 -8.94 -12.45 13.93
CA ASN A 180 -9.70 -11.43 14.67
C ASN A 180 -10.95 -10.98 13.89
N TYR A 181 -10.84 -10.81 12.58
CA TYR A 181 -12.00 -10.52 11.73
C TYR A 181 -13.05 -11.64 11.80
N LEU A 182 -12.64 -12.92 11.70
CA LEU A 182 -13.55 -14.06 11.80
C LEU A 182 -14.32 -14.07 13.13
N VAL A 183 -13.65 -13.74 14.24
CA VAL A 183 -14.28 -13.65 15.57
C VAL A 183 -15.27 -12.50 15.66
N GLN A 184 -14.89 -11.32 15.17
CA GLN A 184 -15.67 -10.10 15.39
C GLN A 184 -16.83 -9.93 14.40
N ARG A 185 -16.67 -10.42 13.17
CA ARG A 185 -17.56 -10.11 12.03
C ARG A 185 -17.93 -11.32 11.17
N GLY A 186 -17.34 -12.49 11.44
CA GLY A 186 -17.58 -13.69 10.65
C GLY A 186 -19.01 -14.23 10.76
N GLY A 187 -19.42 -14.98 9.74
CA GLY A 187 -20.71 -15.67 9.70
C GLY A 187 -20.75 -16.96 10.53
N LYS A 188 -21.80 -17.77 10.34
CA LYS A 188 -22.07 -18.99 11.11
C LYS A 188 -20.88 -19.97 11.14
N ASP A 189 -20.17 -20.10 10.03
CA ASP A 189 -19.06 -21.07 9.89
C ASP A 189 -17.68 -20.45 10.19
N ALA A 190 -17.62 -19.18 10.62
CA ALA A 190 -16.35 -18.47 10.81
C ALA A 190 -15.45 -19.11 11.86
N MET A 191 -16.02 -19.71 12.92
CA MET A 191 -15.23 -20.38 13.96
C MET A 191 -14.65 -21.71 13.47
N THR A 192 -15.29 -22.38 12.51
CA THR A 192 -14.71 -23.54 11.82
C THR A 192 -13.49 -23.11 11.02
N ILE A 193 -13.64 -22.05 10.22
CA ILE A 193 -12.53 -21.47 9.42
C ILE A 193 -11.40 -20.98 10.34
N PHE A 194 -11.73 -20.37 11.48
CA PHE A 194 -10.75 -19.91 12.46
C PHE A 194 -9.86 -21.06 12.93
N LEU A 195 -10.44 -22.21 13.29
CA LEU A 195 -9.69 -23.38 13.74
C LEU A 195 -8.84 -24.00 12.62
N GLU A 196 -9.31 -23.94 11.37
CA GLU A 196 -8.52 -24.37 10.22
C GLU A 196 -7.30 -23.48 10.01
N VAL A 197 -7.49 -22.16 10.05
CA VAL A 197 -6.40 -21.17 9.95
C VAL A 197 -5.43 -21.31 11.11
N ASP A 198 -5.93 -21.47 12.34
CA ASP A 198 -5.10 -21.66 13.53
C ASP A 198 -4.18 -22.89 13.38
N ARG A 199 -4.78 -24.03 13.00
CA ARG A 199 -4.06 -25.27 12.76
C ARG A 199 -3.01 -25.13 11.66
N GLU A 200 -3.32 -24.43 10.58
CA GLU A 200 -2.40 -24.30 9.44
C GLU A 200 -1.26 -23.29 9.69
N MET A 201 -1.53 -22.21 10.41
CA MET A 201 -0.59 -21.09 10.59
C MET A 201 0.20 -21.15 11.91
N PHE A 202 -0.38 -21.73 12.96
CA PHE A 202 0.20 -21.80 14.31
C PHE A 202 0.43 -23.24 14.80
N GLY A 203 -0.07 -24.24 14.08
CA GLY A 203 0.18 -25.64 14.38
C GLY A 203 1.65 -26.05 14.22
N PRO A 204 2.04 -27.19 14.82
CA PRO A 204 3.38 -27.75 14.65
C PRO A 204 3.65 -28.11 13.18
N ALA A 205 4.94 -28.13 12.80
CA ALA A 205 5.39 -28.32 11.41
C ALA A 205 4.88 -29.64 10.75
N SER A 206 4.52 -30.63 11.55
CA SER A 206 3.94 -31.91 11.10
C SER A 206 2.49 -31.80 10.63
N ILE A 207 1.80 -30.72 10.97
CA ILE A 207 0.38 -30.46 10.66
C ILE A 207 0.22 -29.28 9.70
N SER A 208 1.19 -28.35 9.67
CA SER A 208 1.22 -27.27 8.67
C SER A 208 1.51 -27.86 7.27
N LYS A 209 0.58 -27.70 6.33
CA LYS A 209 0.69 -28.21 4.95
C LYS A 209 1.87 -27.64 4.14
N SER A 210 2.66 -26.72 4.71
CA SER A 210 3.83 -26.10 4.09
C SER A 210 5.06 -27.01 4.00
N THR A 211 5.08 -28.18 4.65
CA THR A 211 6.27 -29.04 4.73
C THR A 211 6.30 -30.19 3.71
N VAL A 212 5.25 -30.38 2.90
CA VAL A 212 5.15 -31.51 1.96
C VAL A 212 5.78 -31.20 0.60
N ALA A 213 6.01 -29.93 0.24
CA ALA A 213 6.49 -29.54 -1.09
C ALA A 213 8.03 -29.45 -1.25
N SER A 214 8.82 -29.85 -0.25
CA SER A 214 10.30 -29.74 -0.30
C SER A 214 11.03 -31.09 -0.26
N LYS A 215 10.36 -32.18 -0.63
CA LYS A 215 11.00 -33.45 -0.92
C LYS A 215 10.47 -33.96 -2.25
N ASP A 216 11.11 -33.54 -3.33
CA ASP A 216 11.38 -34.31 -4.55
C ASP A 216 12.53 -33.64 -5.32
#